data_AF-A0A1B0BWU1-F1
#
_entry.id   AF-A0A1B0BWU1-F1
#
_cell.length_a   1.000
_cell.length_b   1.000
_cell.length_c   1.000
_cell.angle_alpha   90.00
_cell.angle_beta   90.00
_cell.angle_gamma   90.00
#
_symmetry.space_group_name_H-M   'P 1'
#
loop_
_entity.id
_entity.type
_entity.pdbx_description
1 polymer ?
#
loop_
_entity_poly.entity_id
_entity_poly.type
_entity_poly.pdbx_seq_one_letter_code
_entity_poly.pdbx_strand_id
1 'polypeptide(L)'
;DHTANYAVVIAQLYTLRKFRSLAPFIVHIRDEETHMPVPGVDIGEIGPKLGMKSGNNGYLGFKNARVPLNHMLMKNQQVLFDGTYIPPKNSALTYGTMIIDHK
;
A
#
# COMPACT_ATOMS: atom_id res chain seq x y z
N ASP A 1 7.40 12.87 15.85
CA ASP A 1 5.98 12.49 15.91
C ASP A 1 5.60 11.57 14.78
N HIS A 2 5.19 10.34 15.11
CA HIS A 2 4.58 9.37 14.20
C HIS A 2 3.14 9.74 13.95
N THR A 3 2.81 10.14 12.72
CA THR A 3 1.53 10.79 12.43
C THR A 3 0.60 9.96 11.55
N ALA A 4 1.10 8.94 10.86
CA ALA A 4 0.31 8.20 9.89
C ALA A 4 -0.47 7.03 10.52
N ASN A 5 -1.80 7.09 10.45
CA ASN A 5 -2.70 5.97 10.78
C ASN A 5 -2.98 5.06 9.59
N TYR A 6 -2.80 5.57 8.37
CA TYR A 6 -3.00 4.85 7.12
C TYR A 6 -1.78 4.98 6.22
N ALA A 7 -1.55 3.96 5.41
CA ALA A 7 -0.52 3.95 4.39
C ALA A 7 -1.08 3.43 3.06
N VAL A 8 -0.61 3.99 1.95
CA VAL A 8 -0.76 3.35 0.64
C VAL A 8 0.40 2.39 0.45
N VAL A 9 0.10 1.10 0.42
CA VAL A 9 1.08 0.03 0.26
C VAL A 9 1.01 -0.51 -1.15
N ILE A 10 2.15 -0.51 -1.85
CA ILE A 10 2.28 -1.22 -3.13
C ILE A 10 2.66 -2.67 -2.83
N ALA A 11 1.80 -3.61 -3.22
CA ALA A 11 2.02 -5.03 -3.00
C ALA A 11 1.71 -5.86 -4.27
N GLN A 12 2.23 -7.09 -4.31
CA GLN A 12 1.89 -8.03 -5.38
C GLN A 12 0.44 -8.49 -5.23
N LEU A 13 -0.37 -8.27 -6.27
CA LEU A 13 -1.74 -8.73 -6.34
C LEU A 13 -1.78 -10.17 -6.85
N TYR A 14 -2.32 -11.05 -6.01
CA TYR A 14 -2.67 -12.43 -6.38
C TYR A 14 -4.19 -12.59 -6.33
N THR A 15 -4.78 -13.14 -7.40
CA THR A 15 -6.19 -13.54 -7.41
C THR A 15 -6.31 -14.96 -7.94
N LEU A 16 -7.16 -15.78 -7.31
CA LEU A 16 -7.30 -17.20 -7.63
C LEU A 16 -5.92 -17.90 -7.72
N ARG A 17 -5.04 -17.59 -6.76
CA ARG A 17 -3.65 -18.11 -6.66
C ARG A 17 -2.73 -17.77 -7.84
N LYS A 18 -3.10 -16.80 -8.68
CA LYS A 18 -2.29 -16.33 -9.81
C LYS A 18 -1.85 -14.89 -9.60
N PHE A 19 -0.56 -14.63 -9.81
CA PHE A 19 0.00 -13.28 -9.85
C PHE A 19 -0.63 -12.46 -10.99
N ARG A 20 -0.96 -11.20 -10.72
CA ARG A 20 -1.60 -10.29 -11.68
C ARG A 20 -0.73 -9.08 -11.99
N SER A 21 -0.30 -8.38 -10.97
CA SER A 21 0.34 -7.06 -11.07
C SER A 21 0.86 -6.59 -9.71
N LEU A 22 1.52 -5.43 -9.69
CA LEU A 22 1.60 -4.61 -8.48
C LEU A 22 0.33 -3.76 -8.36
N ALA A 23 -0.22 -3.65 -7.15
CA ALA A 23 -1.38 -2.82 -6.89
C ALA A 23 -1.21 -2.01 -5.59
N PRO A 24 -1.72 -0.76 -5.56
CA PRO A 24 -1.82 0.04 -4.35
C PRO A 24 -3.02 -0.35 -3.48
N PHE A 25 -2.79 -0.44 -2.18
CA PHE A 25 -3.81 -0.74 -1.16
C PHE A 25 -3.75 0.31 -0.06
N ILE A 26 -4.91 0.82 0.37
CA ILE A 26 -5.02 1.62 1.59
C ILE A 26 -5.03 0.66 2.78
N VAL A 27 -4.01 0.74 3.63
CA VAL A 27 -3.84 -0.12 4.79
C VAL A 27 -3.94 0.71 6.05
N HIS A 28 -4.82 0.32 6.97
CA HIS A 28 -4.86 0.86 8.32
C HIS A 28 -3.68 0.29 9.10
N ILE A 29 -2.79 1.14 9.61
CA ILE A 29 -1.52 0.75 10.22
C ILE A 29 -1.44 1.07 11.71
N ARG A 30 -2.20 2.05 12.21
CA ARG A 30 -2.30 2.40 13.62
C ARG A 30 -3.73 2.75 13.97
N ASP A 31 -4.17 2.31 15.14
CA ASP A 31 -5.45 2.67 15.73
C ASP A 31 -5.59 4.20 15.86
N GLU A 32 -6.76 4.75 15.52
CA GLU A 32 -6.96 6.19 15.41
C GLU A 32 -6.98 6.92 16.75
N GLU A 33 -7.36 6.23 17.82
CA GLU A 33 -7.46 6.81 19.17
C GLU A 33 -6.15 6.66 19.93
N THR A 34 -5.56 5.46 19.89
CA THR A 34 -4.37 5.12 20.68
C THR A 34 -3.05 5.33 19.94
N HIS A 35 -3.09 5.49 18.61
CA HIS A 35 -1.91 5.52 17.72
C HIS A 35 -1.01 4.27 17.81
N MET A 36 -1.48 3.20 18.45
CA MET A 36 -0.76 1.94 18.55
C MET A 36 -0.89 1.14 17.24
N PRO A 37 0.13 0.36 16.83
CA PRO A 37 0.03 -0.49 15.65
C PRO A 37 -1.15 -1.45 15.74
N VAL A 38 -1.92 -1.59 14.66
CA VAL A 38 -3.03 -2.56 14.61
C VAL A 38 -2.50 -4.00 14.52
N PRO A 39 -3.30 -5.03 14.89
CA PRO A 39 -2.85 -6.42 14.83
C PRO A 39 -2.29 -6.84 13.47
N GLY A 40 -1.12 -7.46 13.49
CA GLY A 40 -0.43 -7.90 12.27
C GLY A 40 0.36 -6.81 11.55
N VAL A 41 0.47 -5.60 12.12
CA VAL A 41 1.35 -4.53 11.64
C VAL A 41 2.53 -4.36 12.59
N ASP A 42 3.73 -4.29 12.02
CA ASP A 42 4.97 -3.96 12.70
C ASP A 42 5.52 -2.66 12.11
N ILE A 43 5.73 -1.63 12.94
CA ILE A 43 6.06 -0.29 12.47
C ILE A 43 6.93 0.43 13.49
N GLY A 44 7.99 1.08 13.01
CA GLY A 44 8.90 1.83 13.86
C GLY A 44 9.87 2.69 13.06
N GLU A 45 10.78 3.37 13.75
CA GLU A 45 11.81 4.19 13.12
C GLU A 45 13.00 3.37 12.64
N ILE A 46 13.63 3.83 11.55
CA ILE A 46 14.92 3.27 11.11
C ILE A 46 16.13 3.92 11.80
N GLY A 47 15.88 4.91 12.66
CA GLY A 47 16.91 5.61 13.43
C GLY A 47 17.57 6.79 12.70
N PRO A 48 18.67 7.32 13.27
CA PRO A 48 19.33 8.53 12.79
C PRO A 48 19.84 8.40 11.36
N LYS A 49 19.65 9.47 10.58
CA LYS A 49 20.11 9.56 9.19
C LYS A 49 21.24 10.58 9.05
N LEU A 50 22.14 10.33 8.10
CA LEU A 50 23.25 11.23 7.76
C LEU A 50 22.75 12.61 7.28
N GLY A 51 21.55 12.67 6.69
CA GLY A 51 20.84 13.89 6.30
C GLY A 51 19.32 13.75 6.48
N MET A 52 18.57 14.86 6.39
CA MET A 52 17.12 14.91 6.66
C MET A 52 16.72 14.35 8.04
N LYS A 53 17.43 14.80 9.09
CA LYS A 53 17.28 14.31 10.47
C LYS A 53 15.88 14.50 11.06
N SER A 54 15.08 15.42 10.52
CA SER A 54 13.69 15.66 10.94
C SER A 54 12.66 14.77 10.23
N GLY A 55 13.06 13.99 9.22
CA GLY A 55 12.14 13.16 8.46
C GLY A 55 11.78 11.88 9.21
N ASN A 56 10.50 11.73 9.58
CA ASN A 56 9.97 10.53 10.23
C ASN A 56 9.82 9.36 9.25
N ASN A 57 10.96 8.83 8.83
CA ASN A 57 10.99 7.65 7.99
C ASN A 57 11.07 6.42 8.88
N GLY A 58 10.13 5.51 8.67
CA GLY A 58 10.07 4.25 9.38
C GLY A 58 10.25 3.04 8.48
N TYR A 59 10.16 1.87 9.12
CA TYR A 59 9.88 0.60 8.45
C TYR A 59 8.41 0.23 8.66
N LEU A 60 7.90 -0.63 7.80
CA LEU A 60 6.55 -1.16 7.88
C LEU A 60 6.54 -2.63 7.45
N GLY A 61 6.15 -3.51 8.37
CA GLY A 61 6.02 -4.95 8.18
C GLY A 61 4.59 -5.41 8.40
N PHE A 62 4.21 -6.47 7.68
CA PHE A 62 2.87 -7.06 7.78
C PHE A 62 2.98 -8.56 8.05
N LYS A 63 2.20 -9.05 9.02
CA LYS A 63 2.05 -10.47 9.33
C LYS A 63 0.57 -10.84 9.25
N ASN A 64 0.16 -11.39 8.11
CA ASN A 64 -1.22 -11.80 7.83
C ASN A 64 -2.27 -10.69 8.07
N ALA A 65 -1.90 -9.43 7.82
CA ALA A 65 -2.80 -8.30 7.94
C ALA A 65 -3.95 -8.43 6.92
N ARG A 66 -5.18 -8.14 7.35
CA ARG A 66 -6.38 -8.22 6.50
C ARG A 66 -6.80 -6.83 6.08
N VAL A 67 -7.05 -6.66 4.79
CA VAL A 67 -7.47 -5.41 4.17
C VAL A 67 -8.73 -5.66 3.35
N PRO A 68 -9.81 -4.87 3.52
CA PRO A 68 -11.01 -4.97 2.71
C PRO A 68 -10.73 -4.81 1.21
N LEU A 69 -11.51 -5.49 0.36
CA LEU A 69 -11.32 -5.44 -1.09
C LEU A 69 -11.40 -4.00 -1.65
N ASN A 70 -12.34 -3.21 -1.15
CA ASN A 70 -12.56 -1.82 -1.56
C ASN A 70 -11.43 -0.84 -1.15
N HIS A 71 -10.42 -1.30 -0.40
CA HIS A 71 -9.22 -0.51 -0.11
C HIS A 71 -8.15 -0.65 -1.20
N MET A 72 -8.29 -1.56 -2.16
CA MET A 72 -7.48 -1.55 -3.37
C MET A 72 -7.87 -0.33 -4.22
N LEU A 73 -6.89 0.47 -4.70
CA LEU A 73 -7.21 1.60 -5.59
C LEU A 73 -7.50 1.08 -7.00
N MET A 74 -8.78 0.85 -7.29
CA MET A 74 -9.20 0.09 -8.47
C MET A 74 -9.43 0.91 -9.75
N LYS A 75 -8.99 2.18 -9.83
CA LYS A 75 -9.29 3.04 -11.00
C LYS A 75 -8.81 2.42 -12.33
N ASN A 76 -7.61 1.87 -12.33
CA ASN A 76 -6.98 1.34 -13.55
C ASN A 76 -7.05 -0.19 -13.62
N GLN A 77 -7.13 -0.91 -12.52
CA GLN A 77 -7.19 -2.37 -12.48
C GLN A 77 -8.13 -2.80 -11.36
N GLN A 78 -8.95 -3.84 -11.58
CA GLN A 78 -10.02 -4.18 -10.65
C GLN A 78 -9.97 -5.66 -10.25
N VAL A 79 -10.51 -5.95 -9.08
CA VAL A 79 -10.81 -7.30 -8.65
C VAL A 79 -12.28 -7.32 -8.26
N LEU A 80 -13.06 -8.13 -8.97
CA LEU A 80 -14.47 -8.33 -8.65
C LEU A 80 -14.62 -9.24 -7.42
N PHE A 81 -15.83 -9.29 -6.86
CA PHE A 81 -16.11 -10.04 -5.63
C PHE A 81 -15.83 -11.56 -5.75
N ASP A 82 -15.96 -12.12 -6.95
CA ASP A 82 -15.65 -13.52 -7.27
C ASP A 82 -14.14 -13.78 -7.46
N GLY A 83 -13.31 -12.75 -7.35
CA GLY A 83 -11.86 -12.82 -7.58
C GLY A 83 -11.43 -12.62 -9.04
N THR A 84 -12.37 -12.35 -9.96
CA THR A 84 -12.06 -12.04 -11.36
C THR A 84 -11.23 -10.75 -11.44
N TYR A 85 -10.07 -10.83 -12.09
CA TYR A 85 -9.16 -9.70 -12.28
C TYR A 85 -9.42 -9.02 -13.63
N ILE A 86 -9.64 -7.71 -13.59
CA ILE A 86 -9.77 -6.85 -14.77
C ILE A 86 -8.46 -6.04 -14.91
N PRO A 87 -7.64 -6.30 -15.94
CA PRO A 87 -6.38 -5.60 -16.15
C PRO A 87 -6.61 -4.15 -16.60
N PRO A 88 -5.57 -3.28 -16.47
CA PRO A 88 -5.65 -1.93 -17.01
C PRO A 88 -5.68 -1.91 -18.52
N LYS A 89 -6.36 -0.90 -19.08
CA LYS A 89 -6.36 -0.63 -20.53
C LYS A 89 -4.95 -0.43 -21.10
N ASN A 90 -4.04 0.12 -20.29
CA ASN A 90 -2.63 0.27 -20.62
C ASN A 90 -1.78 -0.05 -19.38
N SER A 91 -0.77 -0.91 -19.53
CA SER A 91 0.12 -1.35 -18.44
C SER A 91 0.91 -0.20 -17.81
N ALA A 92 1.23 0.86 -18.57
CA ALA A 92 1.94 2.05 -18.07
C ALA A 92 1.16 2.79 -16.98
N LEU A 93 -0.18 2.68 -16.96
CA LEU A 93 -1.03 3.34 -15.97
C LEU A 93 -0.83 2.80 -14.54
N THR A 94 -0.22 1.62 -14.39
CA THR A 94 0.19 1.08 -13.08
C THR A 94 1.29 1.93 -12.44
N TYR A 95 2.07 2.63 -13.26
CA TYR A 95 3.19 3.48 -12.85
C TYR A 95 2.97 4.96 -13.22
N GLY A 96 1.74 5.37 -13.48
CA GLY A 96 1.43 6.70 -14.01
C GLY A 96 1.91 7.88 -13.15
N THR A 97 2.20 7.66 -11.87
CA THR A 97 2.78 8.67 -10.96
C THR A 97 4.31 8.77 -11.03
N MET A 98 4.98 7.73 -11.54
CA MET A 98 6.44 7.65 -11.67
C MET A 98 6.91 7.85 -13.12
N ILE A 99 6.01 7.72 -14.09
CA ILE A 99 6.25 8.10 -15.46
C ILE A 99 5.84 9.57 -15.59
N ILE A 100 6.82 10.45 -15.74
CA ILE A 100 6.56 11.82 -16.19
C ILE A 100 6.16 11.69 -17.67
N ASP A 101 4.87 11.81 -17.96
CA ASP A 101 4.40 11.97 -19.33
C ASP A 101 4.77 13.40 -19.75
N HIS A 102 5.90 13.53 -20.45
CA HIS A 102 6.21 14.74 -21.20
C HIS A 102 5.23 14.80 -22.37
N LYS A 103 4.06 15.40 -22.14
CA LYS A 103 3.29 15.97 -23.25
C LYS A 103 4.06 17.12 -23.88
#